data_AF-A0A832LTB9-F1
#
_entry.id   AF-A0A832LTB9-F1
#
_cell.length_a   1.000
_cell.length_b   1.000
_cell.length_c   1.000
_cell.angle_alpha   90.00
_cell.angle_beta   90.00
_cell.angle_gamma   90.00
#
_symmetry.space_group_name_H-M   'P 1'
#
loop_
_entity.id
_entity.type
_entity.pdbx_description
1 polymer ?
#
loop_
_entity_poly.entity_id
_entity_poly.type
_entity_poly.pdbx_seq_one_letter_code
_entity_poly.pdbx_strand_id
1 'polypeptide(L)'
;MALVDRAVLPSWEHSAARTKQMYRCCGAVSAVAGRGDSAARGTTFCCLCLLRQSKSNFPSRSLFHRHSTTMALPSLVHRCSRSMLRPLSLLYGTAVAGRTWWYDRGWSVRRLPIPVVSVGNITTGGTGKTPMVIALAQMLATSGVRVAVVSRGYGRKGRGVAVVSDGDRYRAPVVASGDELAVVAERVPRAIVIAARRRYDGARVAHERYGAELVLLDDGFQHRQLARTLDIVMVDAATLDPQNAMLPAGTLREPLSSLQRAH
;
A
#
# COMPACT_ATOMS: atom_id res chain seq x y z
N MET A 1 -37.86 -21.09 -23.73
CA MET A 1 -37.72 -20.24 -22.53
C MET A 1 -36.24 -20.19 -22.16
N ALA A 2 -35.57 -19.10 -22.57
CA ALA A 2 -34.20 -18.62 -22.30
C ALA A 2 -33.10 -19.65 -21.91
N LEU A 3 -32.18 -20.12 -22.78
CA LEU A 3 -31.08 -19.43 -23.48
C LEU A 3 -30.21 -18.55 -22.56
N VAL A 4 -29.15 -19.17 -22.00
CA VAL A 4 -28.01 -18.49 -21.37
C VAL A 4 -27.04 -18.12 -22.48
N ASP A 5 -27.05 -16.83 -22.82
CA ASP A 5 -26.28 -16.25 -23.91
C ASP A 5 -24.78 -16.13 -23.55
N ARG A 6 -23.93 -16.45 -24.53
CA ARG A 6 -22.48 -16.31 -24.48
C ARG A 6 -22.12 -14.82 -24.57
N ALA A 7 -21.95 -14.17 -23.42
CA ALA A 7 -21.47 -12.80 -23.38
C ALA A 7 -19.93 -12.72 -23.47
N VAL A 8 -19.46 -12.50 -24.71
CA VAL A 8 -18.39 -11.57 -25.12
C VAL A 8 -17.24 -11.36 -24.12
N LEU A 9 -16.12 -12.06 -24.36
CA LEU A 9 -14.79 -11.69 -23.84
C LEU A 9 -14.37 -10.34 -24.46
N PRO A 10 -14.01 -9.32 -23.66
CA PRO A 10 -13.44 -8.10 -24.21
C PRO A 10 -12.03 -8.36 -24.77
N SER A 11 -11.73 -7.74 -25.90
CA SER A 11 -10.55 -7.90 -26.74
C SER A 11 -9.27 -7.25 -26.17
N TRP A 12 -8.68 -7.83 -25.12
CA TRP A 12 -7.40 -7.36 -24.53
C TRP A 12 -6.14 -8.08 -25.07
N GLU A 13 -6.29 -9.06 -25.98
CA GLU A 13 -5.14 -9.79 -26.56
C GLU A 13 -4.24 -8.93 -27.46
N HIS A 14 -4.73 -7.81 -27.99
CA HIS A 14 -3.95 -6.95 -28.89
C HIS A 14 -2.98 -5.99 -28.18
N SER A 15 -2.99 -5.92 -26.84
CA SER A 15 -2.02 -5.13 -26.04
C SER A 15 -0.97 -6.00 -25.31
N ALA A 16 -0.90 -7.30 -25.62
CA ALA A 16 0.05 -8.24 -25.01
C ALA A 16 1.50 -8.06 -25.51
N ALA A 17 1.74 -7.24 -26.54
CA ALA A 17 3.08 -7.01 -27.10
C ALA A 17 3.97 -6.11 -26.22
N ARG A 18 3.40 -5.24 -25.37
CA ARG A 18 4.18 -4.39 -24.43
C ARG A 18 4.35 -5.00 -23.04
N THR A 19 3.45 -5.88 -22.61
CA THR A 19 3.55 -6.57 -21.32
C THR A 19 4.53 -7.75 -21.34
N LYS A 20 4.86 -8.28 -22.53
CA LYS A 20 5.91 -9.31 -22.71
C LYS A 20 7.33 -8.80 -22.41
N GLN A 21 7.55 -7.48 -22.32
CA GLN A 21 8.84 -6.91 -21.89
C GLN A 21 9.05 -7.06 -20.37
N MET A 22 7.98 -7.09 -19.57
CA MET A 22 8.07 -7.16 -18.10
C MET A 22 8.46 -8.55 -17.59
N TYR A 23 8.14 -9.61 -18.34
CA TYR A 23 8.51 -10.99 -18.01
C TYR A 23 9.87 -11.44 -18.57
N ARG A 24 10.51 -10.63 -19.43
CA ARG A 24 11.82 -10.97 -20.04
C ARG A 24 13.05 -10.52 -19.24
N CYS A 25 12.89 -9.62 -18.26
CA CYS A 25 14.01 -9.21 -17.40
C CYS A 25 14.43 -10.26 -16.35
N CYS A 26 13.58 -11.23 -16.03
CA CYS A 26 13.95 -12.33 -15.11
C CYS A 26 14.70 -13.49 -15.81
N GLY A 27 14.73 -13.55 -17.15
CA GLY A 27 15.30 -14.67 -17.90
C GLY A 27 16.75 -14.50 -18.37
N ALA A 28 17.39 -13.35 -18.14
CA ALA A 28 18.68 -13.02 -18.75
C ALA A 28 19.89 -13.10 -17.80
N VAL A 29 19.80 -13.88 -16.71
CA VAL A 29 20.94 -14.20 -15.83
C VAL A 29 21.04 -15.73 -15.63
N SER A 30 21.03 -16.48 -16.72
CA SER A 30 21.33 -17.94 -16.69
C SER A 30 22.23 -18.39 -17.84
N ALA A 31 22.95 -17.47 -18.48
CA ALA A 31 23.85 -17.80 -19.58
C ALA A 31 25.32 -17.45 -19.31
N VAL A 32 25.80 -17.55 -18.05
CA VAL A 32 27.23 -17.66 -17.71
C VAL A 32 27.36 -18.45 -16.39
N ALA A 33 27.25 -19.78 -16.44
CA ALA A 33 27.84 -20.70 -15.47
C ALA A 33 27.65 -22.13 -15.98
N GLY A 34 28.73 -22.74 -16.47
CA GLY A 34 28.72 -24.12 -16.94
C GLY A 34 28.66 -25.15 -15.80
N ARG A 35 28.11 -26.32 -16.17
CA ARG A 35 28.45 -27.69 -15.76
C ARG A 35 28.77 -27.94 -14.27
N GLY A 36 27.93 -28.75 -13.62
CA GLY A 36 28.27 -29.45 -12.38
C GLY A 36 27.04 -30.05 -11.69
N ASP A 37 27.15 -31.34 -11.35
CA ASP A 37 26.10 -32.24 -10.91
C ASP A 37 25.44 -31.97 -9.54
N SER A 38 24.25 -32.57 -9.40
CA SER A 38 23.67 -33.17 -8.19
C SER A 38 23.06 -32.30 -7.06
N ALA A 39 21.74 -32.49 -6.92
CA ALA A 39 20.99 -32.71 -5.68
C ALA A 39 20.85 -31.60 -4.62
N ALA A 40 19.56 -31.28 -4.38
CA ALA A 40 18.94 -30.91 -3.11
C ALA A 40 18.93 -29.44 -2.65
N ARG A 41 17.72 -29.05 -2.19
CA ARG A 41 17.36 -27.98 -1.23
C ARG A 41 17.10 -26.56 -1.76
N GLY A 42 15.81 -26.21 -1.74
CA GLY A 42 15.27 -25.00 -1.10
C GLY A 42 15.85 -23.65 -1.52
N THR A 43 15.21 -22.99 -2.47
CA THR A 43 15.47 -21.61 -2.88
C THR A 43 15.08 -20.60 -1.79
N THR A 44 15.97 -20.42 -0.82
CA THR A 44 16.03 -19.25 0.07
C THR A 44 17.38 -18.57 -0.17
N PHE A 45 17.62 -17.91 -1.30
CA PHE A 45 18.82 -17.08 -1.47
C PHE A 45 18.72 -16.18 -2.72
N CYS A 46 18.21 -14.96 -2.59
CA CYS A 46 18.64 -13.82 -3.43
C CYS A 46 18.15 -12.47 -2.86
N CYS A 47 18.55 -12.13 -1.64
CA CYS A 47 18.35 -10.77 -1.11
C CYS A 47 19.63 -10.16 -0.50
N LEU A 48 20.76 -10.87 -0.54
CA LEU A 48 21.99 -10.46 0.17
C LEU A 48 23.07 -9.79 -0.69
N CYS A 49 22.81 -9.51 -1.97
CA CYS A 49 23.83 -8.89 -2.86
C CYS A 49 23.64 -7.38 -3.10
N LEU A 50 22.49 -6.79 -2.74
CA LEU A 50 22.18 -5.38 -3.01
C LEU A 50 22.50 -4.39 -1.88
N LEU A 51 23.10 -4.85 -0.77
CA LEU A 51 23.44 -3.98 0.38
C LEU A 51 24.95 -3.80 0.61
N ARG A 52 25.80 -4.07 -0.39
CA ARG A 52 27.26 -4.01 -0.23
C ARG A 52 27.98 -2.83 -0.89
N GLN A 53 27.26 -1.80 -1.38
CA GLN A 53 27.88 -0.62 -2.02
C GLN A 53 27.43 0.73 -1.47
N SER A 54 27.18 0.86 -0.17
CA SER A 54 27.02 2.19 0.46
C SER A 54 27.56 2.22 1.89
N LYS A 55 28.86 1.94 2.04
CA LYS A 55 29.60 2.25 3.25
C LYS A 55 30.94 2.88 2.89
N SER A 56 30.90 4.18 2.61
CA SER A 56 32.07 5.05 2.68
C SER A 56 31.60 6.45 3.05
N ASN A 57 32.22 6.99 4.11
CA ASN A 57 32.12 8.36 4.65
C ASN A 57 31.00 8.62 5.66
N PHE A 58 31.31 8.46 6.95
CA PHE A 58 31.07 9.51 7.96
C PHE A 58 32.09 9.34 9.11
N PRO A 59 32.79 10.41 9.55
CA PRO A 59 33.91 10.32 10.48
C PRO A 59 33.48 10.26 11.95
N SER A 60 34.49 9.87 12.72
CA SER A 60 34.63 9.52 14.13
C SER A 60 34.27 10.54 15.22
N ARG A 61 33.92 9.97 16.40
CA ARG A 61 34.05 10.48 17.80
C ARG A 61 33.05 11.59 18.17
N SER A 62 32.39 11.61 19.33
CA SER A 62 32.76 11.13 20.66
C SER A 62 31.52 11.04 21.58
N LEU A 63 31.62 10.16 22.58
CA LEU A 63 31.15 10.30 23.98
C LEU A 63 29.78 10.96 24.22
N PHE A 64 28.78 10.14 24.54
CA PHE A 64 27.88 10.46 25.66
C PHE A 64 27.43 9.17 26.34
N HIS A 65 28.17 8.80 27.38
CA HIS A 65 27.76 7.78 28.35
C HIS A 65 26.77 8.46 29.30
N ARG A 66 25.49 8.12 29.21
CA ARG A 66 24.55 8.30 30.33
C ARG A 66 23.81 7.00 30.56
N HIS A 67 24.23 6.33 31.63
CA HIS A 67 23.38 5.41 32.35
C HIS A 67 22.07 6.12 32.71
N SER A 68 20.95 5.55 32.27
CA SER A 68 19.64 5.82 32.84
C SER A 68 18.95 4.47 32.98
N THR A 69 19.37 3.76 34.01
CA THR A 69 18.61 2.68 34.65
C THR A 69 17.32 3.29 35.21
N THR A 70 16.27 3.35 34.39
CA THR A 70 14.91 3.55 34.90
C THR A 70 14.27 2.18 35.05
N MET A 71 14.06 1.82 36.31
CA MET A 71 13.46 0.59 36.82
C MET A 71 12.27 0.11 35.97
N ALA A 72 12.33 -1.18 35.63
CA ALA A 72 11.25 -1.92 35.01
C ALA A 72 10.05 -2.07 35.95
N LEU A 73 9.02 -1.25 35.75
CA LEU A 73 7.64 -1.54 36.12
C LEU A 73 6.75 -1.02 34.99
N PRO A 74 6.14 -1.92 34.17
CA PRO A 74 4.67 -1.94 34.18
C PRO A 74 4.08 -3.28 33.69
N SER A 75 4.26 -4.40 34.42
CA SER A 75 3.78 -5.70 33.91
C SER A 75 2.34 -6.05 34.35
N LEU A 76 1.82 -5.48 35.44
CA LEU A 76 0.48 -5.78 35.96
C LEU A 76 -0.58 -4.76 35.52
N VAL A 77 -0.26 -3.47 35.52
CA VAL A 77 -1.20 -2.40 35.12
C VAL A 77 -1.56 -2.47 33.62
N HIS A 78 -0.60 -2.83 32.75
CA HIS A 78 -0.86 -3.06 31.33
C HIS A 78 -1.67 -4.33 31.04
N ARG A 79 -1.60 -5.34 31.91
CA ARG A 79 -2.38 -6.59 31.75
C ARG A 79 -3.85 -6.40 32.12
N CYS A 80 -4.14 -5.73 33.23
CA CYS A 80 -5.53 -5.44 33.63
C CYS A 80 -6.22 -4.46 32.66
N SER A 81 -5.53 -3.40 32.22
CA SER A 81 -6.08 -2.43 31.25
C SER A 81 -6.38 -3.05 29.89
N ARG A 82 -5.52 -3.94 29.37
CA ARG A 82 -5.81 -4.69 28.13
C ARG A 82 -6.97 -5.67 28.30
N SER A 83 -7.08 -6.34 29.45
CA SER A 83 -8.16 -7.29 29.70
C SER A 83 -9.53 -6.63 29.71
N MET A 84 -9.62 -5.41 30.27
CA MET A 84 -10.86 -4.62 30.31
C MET A 84 -11.29 -4.12 28.91
N LEU A 85 -10.35 -3.95 27.99
CA LEU A 85 -10.62 -3.51 26.61
C LEU A 85 -10.89 -4.65 25.63
N ARG A 86 -10.63 -5.91 26.00
CA ARG A 86 -10.91 -7.10 25.16
C ARG A 86 -12.38 -7.24 24.72
N PRO A 87 -13.41 -7.06 25.57
CA PRO A 87 -14.79 -7.15 25.09
C PRO A 87 -15.10 -6.09 24.03
N LEU A 88 -14.54 -4.89 24.19
CA LEU A 88 -14.69 -3.83 23.19
C LEU A 88 -13.95 -4.16 21.88
N SER A 89 -12.77 -4.80 21.96
CA SER A 89 -12.07 -5.32 20.78
C SER A 89 -12.83 -6.43 20.06
N LEU A 90 -13.54 -7.30 20.78
CA LEU A 90 -14.40 -8.32 20.18
C LEU A 90 -15.60 -7.68 19.46
N LEU A 91 -16.24 -6.69 20.08
CA LEU A 91 -17.32 -5.94 19.45
C LEU A 91 -16.84 -5.20 18.20
N TYR A 92 -15.67 -4.57 18.26
CA TYR A 92 -15.05 -3.94 17.09
C TYR A 92 -14.72 -4.97 16.00
N GLY A 93 -14.12 -6.10 16.38
CA GLY A 93 -13.77 -7.18 15.47
C GLY A 93 -14.97 -7.77 14.73
N THR A 94 -16.10 -7.99 15.43
CA THR A 94 -17.35 -8.48 14.82
C THR A 94 -17.94 -7.46 13.84
N ALA A 95 -17.95 -6.18 14.18
CA ALA A 95 -18.38 -5.11 13.27
C ALA A 95 -17.49 -5.03 12.02
N VAL A 96 -16.17 -5.14 12.18
CA VAL A 96 -15.20 -5.17 11.07
C VAL A 96 -15.41 -6.43 10.21
N ALA A 97 -15.64 -7.60 10.81
CA ALA A 97 -15.90 -8.83 10.09
C ALA A 97 -17.19 -8.74 9.25
N GLY A 98 -18.28 -8.21 9.82
CA GLY A 98 -19.54 -7.99 9.09
C GLY A 98 -19.36 -7.01 7.92
N ARG A 99 -18.61 -5.92 8.13
CA ARG A 99 -18.25 -4.99 7.07
C ARG A 99 -17.40 -5.66 5.98
N THR A 100 -16.43 -6.49 6.36
CA THR A 100 -15.57 -7.22 5.42
C THR A 100 -16.41 -8.16 4.56
N TRP A 101 -17.28 -8.96 5.18
CA TRP A 101 -18.22 -9.85 4.50
C TRP A 101 -19.16 -9.12 3.52
N TRP A 102 -19.63 -7.92 3.89
CA TRP A 102 -20.45 -7.07 3.01
C TRP A 102 -19.72 -6.71 1.72
N TYR A 103 -18.46 -6.30 1.82
CA TYR A 103 -17.65 -5.95 0.66
C TYR A 103 -17.13 -7.17 -0.11
N ASP A 104 -16.95 -8.33 0.54
CA ASP A 104 -16.58 -9.59 -0.14
C ASP A 104 -17.69 -10.04 -1.11
N ARG A 105 -18.95 -9.72 -0.81
CA ARG A 105 -20.10 -9.89 -1.73
C ARG A 105 -20.14 -8.89 -2.88
N GLY A 106 -19.19 -7.97 -2.95
CA GLY A 106 -19.17 -6.91 -3.96
C GLY A 106 -20.19 -5.79 -3.72
N TRP A 107 -20.91 -5.82 -2.59
CA TRP A 107 -21.90 -4.78 -2.30
C TRP A 107 -21.20 -3.44 -2.04
N SER A 108 -21.74 -2.38 -2.67
CA SER A 108 -21.21 -1.01 -2.57
C SER A 108 -19.78 -0.83 -3.08
N VAL A 109 -19.28 -1.74 -3.94
CA VAL A 109 -18.00 -1.62 -4.63
C VAL A 109 -18.20 -0.98 -6.00
N ARG A 110 -17.45 0.09 -6.28
CA ARG A 110 -17.46 0.79 -7.57
C ARG A 110 -16.18 0.47 -8.33
N ARG A 111 -16.29 0.30 -9.66
CA ARG A 111 -15.16 -0.02 -10.55
C ARG A 111 -14.80 1.18 -11.41
N LEU A 112 -13.52 1.30 -11.74
CA LEU A 112 -13.00 2.20 -12.75
C LEU A 112 -12.56 1.39 -13.98
N PRO A 113 -12.52 2.00 -15.17
CA PRO A 113 -12.05 1.33 -16.39
C PRO A 113 -10.52 1.15 -16.42
N ILE A 114 -9.79 1.73 -15.48
CA ILE A 114 -8.33 1.65 -15.36
C ILE A 114 -7.90 0.83 -14.15
N PRO A 115 -6.70 0.22 -14.17
CA PRO A 115 -6.17 -0.52 -13.03
C PRO A 115 -6.00 0.36 -11.78
N VAL A 116 -6.34 -0.23 -10.64
CA VAL A 116 -6.20 0.41 -9.33
C VAL A 116 -5.35 -0.48 -8.43
N VAL A 117 -4.20 0.03 -8.00
CA VAL A 117 -3.30 -0.63 -7.05
C VAL A 117 -3.46 0.04 -5.70
N SER A 118 -3.62 -0.75 -4.64
CA SER A 118 -3.74 -0.26 -3.28
C SER A 118 -2.48 -0.59 -2.50
N VAL A 119 -1.95 0.40 -1.78
CA VAL A 119 -0.87 0.23 -0.81
C VAL A 119 -1.45 0.52 0.56
N GLY A 120 -1.37 -0.42 1.48
CA GLY A 120 -1.93 -0.25 2.81
C GLY A 120 -1.29 -1.12 3.86
N ASN A 121 -1.89 -1.11 5.04
CA ASN A 121 -1.50 -1.96 6.16
C ASN A 121 -2.75 -2.41 6.93
N ILE A 122 -2.53 -3.33 7.86
CA ILE A 122 -3.59 -3.83 8.75
C ILE A 122 -3.47 -3.30 10.18
N THR A 123 -2.47 -2.47 10.49
CA THR A 123 -2.22 -1.94 11.84
C THR A 123 -2.33 -0.41 11.94
N THR A 124 -2.56 0.10 13.14
CA THR A 124 -2.34 1.51 13.49
C THR A 124 -0.86 1.73 13.75
N GLY A 125 -0.10 2.10 12.71
CA GLY A 125 1.33 2.35 12.80
C GLY A 125 1.91 2.86 11.48
N GLY A 126 3.08 3.47 11.56
CA GLY A 126 3.86 3.92 10.41
C GLY A 126 4.56 2.74 9.75
N THR A 127 3.88 2.10 8.80
CA THR A 127 4.38 0.91 8.09
C THR A 127 5.20 1.22 6.84
N GLY A 128 5.67 2.46 6.67
CA GLY A 128 6.45 2.85 5.49
C GLY A 128 5.65 2.96 4.18
N LYS A 129 4.32 3.08 4.26
CA LYS A 129 3.41 3.17 3.10
C LYS A 129 3.78 4.30 2.14
N THR A 130 3.98 5.51 2.67
CA THR A 130 4.27 6.68 1.83
C THR A 130 5.58 6.52 1.04
N PRO A 131 6.72 6.08 1.64
CA PRO A 131 7.90 5.69 0.86
C PRO A 131 7.63 4.65 -0.24
N MET A 132 6.85 3.61 0.05
CA MET A 132 6.51 2.59 -0.96
C MET A 132 5.66 3.17 -2.11
N VAL A 133 4.66 3.99 -1.79
CA VAL A 133 3.82 4.68 -2.78
C VAL A 133 4.67 5.57 -3.68
N ILE A 134 5.62 6.32 -3.11
CA ILE A 134 6.55 7.15 -3.89
C ILE A 134 7.41 6.29 -4.82
N ALA A 135 8.01 5.21 -4.31
CA ALA A 135 8.84 4.32 -5.12
C ALA A 135 8.06 3.70 -6.29
N LEU A 136 6.84 3.21 -6.04
CA LEU A 136 5.96 2.68 -7.09
C LEU A 136 5.55 3.75 -8.11
N ALA A 137 5.18 4.94 -7.64
CA ALA A 137 4.81 6.05 -8.51
C ALA A 137 5.98 6.48 -9.41
N GLN A 138 7.20 6.55 -8.87
CA GLN A 138 8.41 6.85 -9.64
C GLN A 138 8.70 5.78 -10.68
N MET A 139 8.66 4.50 -10.28
CA MET A 139 8.89 3.38 -11.20
C MET A 139 7.90 3.40 -12.39
N LEU A 140 6.62 3.64 -12.12
CA LEU A 140 5.58 3.72 -13.14
C LEU A 140 5.74 4.96 -14.02
N ALA A 141 6.03 6.12 -13.43
CA ALA A 141 6.25 7.36 -14.17
C ALA A 141 7.48 7.27 -15.08
N THR A 142 8.57 6.66 -14.62
CA THR A 142 9.78 6.39 -15.43
C THR A 142 9.49 5.42 -16.57
N SER A 143 8.54 4.50 -16.38
CA SER A 143 8.06 3.58 -17.43
C SER A 143 7.09 4.25 -18.41
N GLY A 144 6.84 5.55 -18.27
CA GLY A 144 5.97 6.32 -19.17
C GLY A 144 4.47 6.21 -18.86
N VAL A 145 4.08 5.53 -17.78
CA VAL A 145 2.67 5.39 -17.38
C VAL A 145 2.22 6.66 -16.67
N ARG A 146 1.07 7.21 -17.07
CA ARG A 146 0.47 8.37 -16.41
C ARG A 146 -0.22 7.94 -15.11
N VAL A 147 0.56 7.88 -14.04
CA VAL A 147 0.12 7.41 -12.72
C VAL A 147 -0.57 8.51 -11.90
N ALA A 148 -1.63 8.13 -11.18
CA ALA A 148 -2.29 8.97 -10.19
C ALA A 148 -2.17 8.40 -8.77
N VAL A 149 -1.73 9.22 -7.81
CA VAL A 149 -1.74 8.88 -6.38
C VAL A 149 -2.97 9.52 -5.73
N VAL A 150 -3.83 8.69 -5.15
CA VAL A 150 -5.04 9.13 -4.45
C VAL A 150 -4.93 8.76 -2.97
N SER A 151 -4.91 9.79 -2.11
CA SER A 151 -4.93 9.62 -0.66
C SER A 151 -6.14 10.32 -0.04
N ARG A 152 -6.41 10.03 1.23
CA ARG A 152 -7.51 10.68 1.98
C ARG A 152 -7.24 12.18 2.18
N GLY A 153 -5.96 12.56 2.26
CA GLY A 153 -5.50 13.89 2.66
C GLY A 153 -5.79 14.13 4.14
N TYR A 154 -5.07 13.43 5.03
CA TYR A 154 -5.18 13.68 6.47
C TYR A 154 -4.78 15.13 6.78
N GLY A 155 -5.51 15.78 7.70
CA GLY A 155 -5.22 17.17 8.11
C GLY A 155 -5.75 18.28 7.20
N ARG A 156 -6.38 17.97 6.05
CA ARG A 156 -6.89 19.04 5.17
C ARG A 156 -8.15 19.73 5.70
N LYS A 157 -8.27 21.01 5.35
CA LYS A 157 -9.50 21.81 5.51
C LYS A 157 -10.23 21.86 4.16
N GLY A 158 -11.35 21.15 4.02
CA GLY A 158 -12.17 21.19 2.81
C GLY A 158 -12.99 19.92 2.56
N ARG A 159 -14.13 20.07 1.88
CA ARG A 159 -14.97 18.96 1.41
C ARG A 159 -14.77 18.79 -0.10
N GLY A 160 -14.56 17.55 -0.55
CA GLY A 160 -14.50 17.22 -1.98
C GLY A 160 -13.18 16.61 -2.45
N VAL A 161 -12.97 16.66 -3.76
CA VAL A 161 -11.74 16.23 -4.43
C VAL A 161 -10.84 17.45 -4.58
N ALA A 162 -9.62 17.39 -4.05
CA ALA A 162 -8.61 18.43 -4.21
C ALA A 162 -7.44 17.87 -5.03
N VAL A 163 -7.04 18.59 -6.07
CA VAL A 163 -5.94 18.21 -6.96
C VAL A 163 -4.70 18.94 -6.49
N VAL A 164 -3.71 18.18 -6.03
CA VAL A 164 -2.44 18.69 -5.50
C VAL A 164 -1.45 18.95 -6.63
N SER A 165 -1.35 17.96 -7.53
CA SER A 165 -0.58 18.03 -8.78
C SER A 165 -1.42 17.38 -9.89
N ASP A 166 -1.37 17.95 -11.09
CA ASP A 166 -1.96 17.34 -12.29
C ASP A 166 -0.94 16.56 -13.14
N GLY A 167 0.31 16.45 -12.67
CA GLY A 167 1.42 15.80 -13.38
C GLY A 167 2.23 16.71 -14.30
N ASP A 168 1.76 17.95 -14.55
CA ASP A 168 2.47 18.96 -15.34
C ASP A 168 2.78 20.23 -14.52
N ARG A 169 1.88 20.57 -13.58
CA ARG A 169 1.95 21.73 -12.70
C ARG A 169 1.49 21.36 -11.29
N TYR A 170 2.24 21.85 -10.32
CA TYR A 170 1.81 21.86 -8.93
C TYR A 170 0.67 22.88 -8.75
N ARG A 171 -0.50 22.46 -8.24
CA ARG A 171 -1.74 23.27 -8.27
C ARG A 171 -2.28 23.72 -6.91
N ALA A 172 -2.11 22.96 -5.83
CA ALA A 172 -2.74 23.30 -4.55
C ALA A 172 -1.73 23.73 -3.47
N PRO A 173 -2.03 24.77 -2.68
CA PRO A 173 -1.22 25.12 -1.52
C PRO A 173 -1.24 23.97 -0.50
N VAL A 174 -0.06 23.67 0.07
CA VAL A 174 0.23 22.54 0.98
C VAL A 174 -0.85 22.36 2.08
N VAL A 175 -1.38 23.46 2.61
CA VAL A 175 -2.39 23.50 3.67
C VAL A 175 -3.73 22.85 3.28
N ALA A 176 -4.11 22.86 1.99
CA ALA A 176 -5.35 22.25 1.50
C ALA A 176 -5.19 20.76 1.13
N SER A 177 -3.94 20.31 0.97
CA SER A 177 -3.58 18.98 0.46
C SER A 177 -3.19 18.02 1.58
N GLY A 178 -2.72 18.55 2.71
CA GLY A 178 -2.08 17.78 3.78
C GLY A 178 -0.61 17.52 3.46
N ASP A 179 0.23 17.56 4.49
CA ASP A 179 1.69 17.54 4.35
C ASP A 179 2.21 16.27 3.65
N GLU A 180 1.54 15.13 3.84
CA GLU A 180 1.91 13.84 3.23
C GLU A 180 1.80 13.85 1.69
N LEU A 181 0.76 14.49 1.13
CA LEU A 181 0.55 14.52 -0.32
C LEU A 181 1.44 15.54 -1.01
N ALA A 182 1.84 16.61 -0.32
CA ALA A 182 2.82 17.56 -0.84
C ALA A 182 4.17 16.87 -1.09
N VAL A 183 4.62 16.02 -0.16
CA VAL A 183 5.86 15.24 -0.31
C VAL A 183 5.80 14.30 -1.53
N VAL A 184 4.63 13.68 -1.79
CA VAL A 184 4.47 12.84 -2.98
C VAL A 184 4.54 13.67 -4.26
N ALA A 185 3.85 14.81 -4.30
CA ALA A 185 3.84 15.70 -5.47
C ALA A 185 5.24 16.28 -5.77
N GLU A 186 6.01 16.60 -4.74
CA GLU A 186 7.40 17.07 -4.88
C GLU A 186 8.34 15.98 -5.40
N ARG A 187 8.26 14.77 -4.82
CA ARG A 187 9.15 13.65 -5.19
C ARG A 187 8.80 12.97 -6.49
N VAL A 188 7.56 13.14 -6.96
CA VAL A 188 7.07 12.55 -8.22
C VAL A 188 6.35 13.62 -9.04
N PRO A 189 7.07 14.58 -9.64
CA PRO A 189 6.45 15.74 -10.32
C PRO A 189 5.48 15.34 -11.44
N ARG A 190 5.75 14.21 -12.11
CA ARG A 190 4.93 13.67 -13.21
C ARG A 190 3.67 12.93 -12.75
N ALA A 191 3.52 12.68 -11.45
CA ALA A 191 2.33 11.99 -10.93
C ALA A 191 1.18 12.99 -10.74
N ILE A 192 -0.02 12.55 -11.08
CA ILE A 192 -1.25 13.22 -10.69
C ILE A 192 -1.46 12.92 -9.20
N VAL A 193 -1.57 13.93 -8.35
CA VAL A 193 -1.71 13.73 -6.90
C VAL A 193 -3.04 14.33 -6.44
N ILE A 194 -3.89 13.50 -5.84
CA ILE A 194 -5.27 13.88 -5.50
C ILE A 194 -5.59 13.51 -4.05
N ALA A 195 -6.15 14.48 -3.32
CA ALA A 195 -6.74 14.29 -2.01
C ALA A 195 -8.27 14.09 -2.14
N ALA A 196 -8.78 12.91 -1.78
CA ALA A 196 -10.22 12.61 -1.86
C ALA A 196 -10.69 11.71 -0.70
N ARG A 197 -11.73 12.15 0.04
CA ARG A 197 -12.29 11.34 1.14
C ARG A 197 -12.87 10.03 0.60
N ARG A 198 -13.60 10.15 -0.50
CA ARG A 198 -14.07 9.03 -1.34
C ARG A 198 -13.02 8.79 -2.42
N ARG A 199 -12.28 7.69 -2.35
CA ARG A 199 -11.16 7.44 -3.28
C ARG A 199 -11.65 7.25 -4.70
N TYR A 200 -12.85 6.66 -4.86
CA TYR A 200 -13.50 6.56 -6.16
C TYR A 200 -13.64 7.94 -6.83
N ASP A 201 -14.12 8.96 -6.12
CA ASP A 201 -14.36 10.27 -6.74
C ASP A 201 -13.03 10.94 -7.16
N GLY A 202 -11.98 10.78 -6.35
CA GLY A 202 -10.64 11.26 -6.69
C GLY A 202 -10.02 10.51 -7.87
N ALA A 203 -10.11 9.19 -7.85
CA ALA A 203 -9.59 8.32 -8.91
C ALA A 203 -10.34 8.53 -10.24
N ARG A 204 -11.65 8.75 -10.18
CA ARG A 204 -12.46 9.13 -11.35
C ARG A 204 -12.00 10.46 -11.93
N VAL A 205 -11.80 11.48 -11.09
CA VAL A 205 -11.26 12.79 -11.53
C VAL A 205 -9.87 12.64 -12.16
N ALA A 206 -9.00 11.81 -11.57
CA ALA A 206 -7.67 11.52 -12.11
C ALA A 206 -7.75 10.96 -13.54
N HIS A 207 -8.65 9.99 -13.73
CA HIS A 207 -8.83 9.34 -15.02
C HIS A 207 -9.49 10.27 -16.05
N GLU A 208 -10.67 10.80 -15.73
CA GLU A 208 -11.51 11.52 -16.71
C GLU A 208 -10.95 12.89 -17.08
N ARG A 209 -10.30 13.60 -16.14
CA ARG A 209 -9.82 14.97 -16.38
C ARG A 209 -8.34 15.06 -16.71
N TYR A 210 -7.54 14.17 -16.14
CA TYR A 210 -6.08 14.22 -16.25
C TYR A 210 -5.52 13.02 -17.02
N GLY A 211 -6.37 12.10 -17.49
CA GLY A 211 -5.98 10.97 -18.32
C GLY A 211 -5.10 9.96 -17.59
N ALA A 212 -5.28 9.79 -16.27
CA ALA A 212 -4.57 8.76 -15.54
C ALA A 212 -4.84 7.37 -16.14
N GLU A 213 -3.78 6.59 -16.32
CA GLU A 213 -3.81 5.23 -16.84
C GLU A 213 -3.76 4.18 -15.72
N LEU A 214 -3.25 4.56 -14.55
CA LEU A 214 -3.20 3.72 -13.35
C LEU A 214 -3.39 4.57 -12.10
N VAL A 215 -4.12 4.04 -11.12
CA VAL A 215 -4.31 4.68 -9.81
C VAL A 215 -3.59 3.92 -8.71
N LEU A 216 -2.74 4.59 -7.94
CA LEU A 216 -2.18 4.15 -6.68
C LEU A 216 -3.00 4.73 -5.52
N LEU A 217 -3.54 3.87 -4.66
CA LEU A 217 -4.22 4.27 -3.44
C LEU A 217 -3.25 4.21 -2.27
N ASP A 218 -3.05 5.35 -1.62
CA ASP A 218 -2.32 5.43 -0.36
C ASP A 218 -3.28 5.17 0.82
N ASP A 219 -2.89 4.28 1.72
CA ASP A 219 -3.72 3.72 2.80
C ASP A 219 -5.05 3.13 2.27
N GLY A 220 -4.95 2.37 1.17
CA GLY A 220 -6.07 1.86 0.39
C GLY A 220 -6.69 0.57 0.91
N PHE A 221 -5.97 -0.22 1.71
CA PHE A 221 -6.35 -1.60 2.03
C PHE A 221 -7.73 -1.74 2.70
N GLN A 222 -8.05 -0.80 3.60
CA GLN A 222 -9.34 -0.77 4.30
C GLN A 222 -10.44 -0.07 3.49
N HIS A 223 -10.06 0.64 2.42
CA HIS A 223 -10.98 1.41 1.58
C HIS A 223 -11.59 0.54 0.49
N ARG A 224 -12.57 -0.26 0.90
CA ARG A 224 -13.12 -1.31 0.04
C ARG A 224 -14.14 -0.86 -1.02
N GLN A 225 -14.54 0.41 -0.98
CA GLN A 225 -15.57 0.98 -1.87
C GLN A 225 -15.11 1.16 -3.32
N LEU A 226 -13.80 1.22 -3.56
CA LEU A 226 -13.22 1.23 -4.90
C LEU A 226 -12.65 -0.17 -5.17
N ALA A 227 -12.98 -0.76 -6.31
CA ALA A 227 -12.39 -2.03 -6.73
C ALA A 227 -10.89 -1.85 -6.99
N ARG A 228 -10.10 -2.84 -6.60
CA ARG A 228 -8.64 -2.88 -6.77
C ARG A 228 -8.27 -4.06 -7.65
N THR A 229 -7.30 -3.84 -8.52
CA THR A 229 -6.66 -4.86 -9.35
C THR A 229 -5.55 -5.55 -8.59
N LEU A 230 -4.86 -4.82 -7.71
CA LEU A 230 -3.76 -5.31 -6.88
C LEU A 230 -3.85 -4.67 -5.49
N ASP A 231 -3.70 -5.48 -4.44
CA ASP A 231 -3.63 -5.02 -3.05
C ASP A 231 -2.26 -5.39 -2.47
N ILE A 232 -1.40 -4.40 -2.26
CA ILE A 232 -0.08 -4.51 -1.62
C ILE A 232 -0.23 -4.14 -0.15
N VAL A 233 0.15 -5.05 0.74
CA VAL A 233 0.05 -4.84 2.19
C VAL A 233 1.43 -4.82 2.81
N MET A 234 1.72 -3.73 3.51
CA MET A 234 2.90 -3.59 4.34
C MET A 234 2.62 -4.15 5.74
N VAL A 235 3.49 -5.05 6.17
CA VAL A 235 3.39 -5.76 7.44
C VAL A 235 4.73 -5.63 8.17
N ASP A 236 4.68 -5.26 9.44
CA ASP A 236 5.84 -5.27 10.33
C ASP A 236 5.83 -6.51 11.25
N ALA A 237 6.95 -6.83 11.88
CA ALA A 237 7.05 -8.02 12.74
C ALA A 237 6.07 -7.96 13.93
N ALA A 238 5.81 -6.77 14.48
CA ALA A 238 4.88 -6.57 15.59
C ALA A 238 3.41 -6.80 15.17
N THR A 239 3.09 -6.60 13.89
CA THR A 239 1.77 -6.88 13.31
C THR A 239 1.47 -8.37 13.37
N LEU A 240 2.48 -9.21 13.15
CA LEU A 240 2.35 -10.67 13.13
C LEU A 240 2.47 -11.32 14.52
N ASP A 241 2.67 -10.52 15.58
CA ASP A 241 2.67 -11.04 16.95
C ASP A 241 1.31 -11.69 17.26
N PRO A 242 1.26 -12.99 17.62
CA PRO A 242 0.02 -13.67 17.98
C PRO A 242 -0.71 -13.05 19.18
N GLN A 243 -0.01 -12.27 20.01
CA GLN A 243 -0.58 -11.54 21.14
C GLN A 243 -1.18 -10.19 20.72
N ASN A 244 -0.97 -9.77 19.47
CA ASN A 244 -1.55 -8.54 18.96
C ASN A 244 -3.06 -8.71 18.79
N ALA A 245 -3.81 -7.74 19.30
CA ALA A 245 -5.26 -7.76 19.30
C ALA A 245 -5.82 -6.69 18.35
N MET A 246 -7.09 -6.87 18.00
CA MET A 246 -7.88 -5.82 17.36
C MET A 246 -7.95 -4.58 18.24
N LEU A 247 -8.06 -3.40 17.63
CA LEU A 247 -8.36 -2.16 18.32
C LEU A 247 -9.61 -2.31 19.21
N PRO A 248 -9.66 -1.68 20.39
CA PRO A 248 -8.62 -0.83 20.99
C PRO A 248 -7.56 -1.57 21.83
N ALA A 249 -7.69 -2.88 22.09
CA ALA A 249 -6.75 -3.63 22.93
C ALA A 249 -5.37 -3.89 22.31
N GLY A 250 -5.25 -3.79 20.98
CA GLY A 250 -3.99 -3.88 20.24
C GLY A 250 -3.96 -2.94 19.05
N THR A 251 -3.08 -3.18 18.07
CA THR A 251 -2.88 -2.27 16.94
C THR A 251 -3.59 -2.72 15.67
N LEU A 252 -4.16 -3.92 15.62
CA LEU A 252 -4.83 -4.44 14.42
C LEU A 252 -6.13 -3.69 14.15
N ARG A 253 -6.24 -3.13 12.94
CA ARG A 253 -7.47 -2.52 12.42
C ARG A 253 -8.38 -3.55 11.75
N GLU A 254 -7.79 -4.64 11.30
CA GLU A 254 -8.46 -5.76 10.65
C GLU A 254 -7.83 -7.08 11.13
N PRO A 255 -8.59 -8.19 11.16
CA PRO A 255 -8.04 -9.48 11.56
C PRO A 255 -6.92 -9.91 10.61
N LEU A 256 -5.97 -10.73 11.09
CA LEU A 256 -4.87 -11.24 10.26
C LEU A 256 -5.36 -12.02 9.03
N SER A 257 -6.54 -12.65 9.12
CA SER A 257 -7.19 -13.31 7.97
C SER A 257 -7.46 -12.35 6.80
N SER A 258 -7.60 -11.05 7.04
CA SER A 258 -7.72 -10.04 5.99
C SER A 258 -6.53 -10.03 5.03
N LEU A 259 -5.34 -10.49 5.45
CA LEU A 259 -4.15 -10.59 4.59
C LEU A 259 -4.35 -11.51 3.38
N GLN A 260 -5.33 -12.42 3.41
CA GLN A 260 -5.68 -13.26 2.25
C GLN A 260 -6.13 -12.46 1.02
N ARG A 261 -6.48 -11.17 1.20
CA ARG A 261 -6.82 -10.26 0.07
C ARG A 261 -5.58 -9.62 -0.57
N ALA A 262 -4.44 -9.66 0.11
CA ALA A 262 -3.20 -9.15 -0.45
C ALA A 262 -2.71 -10.07 -1.58
N HIS A 263 -1.98 -9.49 -2.52
CA HIS A 263 -1.35 -10.21 -3.61
C HIS A 263 0.17 -10.30 -3.41
#